data_AF-A0A0V0GPE4-F1
#
_entry.id   AF-A0A0V0GPE4-F1
#
_cell.length_a   1.000
_cell.length_b   1.000
_cell.length_c   1.000
_cell.angle_alpha   90.00
_cell.angle_beta   90.00
_cell.angle_gamma   90.00
#
_symmetry.space_group_name_H-M   'P 1'
#
loop_
_entity.id
_entity.type
_entity.pdbx_description
1 polymer ?
#
loop_
_entity_poly.entity_id
_entity_poly.type
_entity_poly.pdbx_seq_one_letter_code
_entity_poly.pdbx_strand_id
1 'polypeptide(L)' 'DALIFCGTEEDQLKHLRVILVLFEGISGLRINWRKSSLYPINDVANMEALNIILGGQVGFLPTTYLGVPFGNHSRFGIQ' A
#
# COMPACT_ATOMS: atom_id res chain seq x y z
N ASP A 1 7.34 -3.40 10.66
CA ASP A 1 6.51 -3.43 9.45
C ASP A 1 5.05 -3.31 9.81
N ALA A 2 4.30 -2.57 8.99
CA ALA A 2 2.86 -2.44 9.12
C ALA A 2 2.23 -2.73 7.75
N LEU A 3 1.09 -3.43 7.75
CA LEU A 3 0.25 -3.63 6.58
C LEU A 3 -1.04 -2.83 6.78
N ILE A 4 -1.36 -1.96 5.83
CA ILE A 4 -2.52 -1.07 5.90
C ILE A 4 -3.39 -1.34 4.67
N PHE A 5 -4.68 -1.60 4.90
CA PHE A 5 -5.68 -1.64 3.85
C PHE A 5 -6.37 -0.29 3.76
N CYS A 6 -6.46 0.27 2.57
CA CYS A 6 -7.18 1.50 2.28
C CYS A 6 -7.91 1.37 0.95
N GLY A 7 -8.89 2.23 0.70
CA GLY A 7 -9.54 2.30 -0.61
C GLY A 7 -8.59 2.84 -1.69
N THR A 8 -9.10 2.84 -2.92
CA THR A 8 -8.36 3.24 -4.13
C THR A 8 -8.62 4.69 -4.54
N GLU A 9 -9.35 5.45 -3.72
CA GLU A 9 -9.58 6.87 -3.95
C GLU A 9 -8.36 7.70 -3.54
N GLU A 10 -7.94 8.62 -4.39
CA GLU A 10 -6.77 9.47 -4.11
C GLU A 10 -6.89 10.21 -2.78
N ASP A 11 -8.07 10.72 -2.46
CA ASP A 11 -8.28 11.48 -1.23
C ASP A 11 -8.10 10.59 0.01
N GLN A 12 -8.52 9.33 -0.02
CA GLN A 12 -8.25 8.39 1.08
C GLN A 12 -6.76 8.17 1.28
N LEU A 13 -5.99 8.06 0.19
CA LEU A 13 -4.54 7.88 0.27
C LEU A 13 -3.81 9.15 0.74
N LYS A 14 -4.33 10.35 0.38
CA LYS A 14 -3.84 11.63 0.92
C LYS A 14 -4.07 11.70 2.43
N HIS A 15 -5.27 11.34 2.90
CA HIS A 15 -5.56 11.28 4.34
C HIS A 15 -4.63 10.29 5.05
N LEU A 16 -4.41 9.09 4.49
CA LEU A 16 -3.48 8.11 5.05
C LEU A 16 -2.06 8.69 5.18
N ARG A 17 -1.57 9.36 4.14
CA ARG A 17 -0.25 10.00 4.19
C ARG A 17 -0.15 11.06 5.27
N VAL A 18 -1.18 11.89 5.44
CA VAL A 18 -1.24 12.89 6.52
C VAL A 18 -1.18 12.20 7.89
N ILE A 19 -1.97 11.14 8.10
CA ILE A 19 -1.97 10.36 9.35
C ILE A 19 -0.58 9.80 9.64
N LEU A 20 0.09 9.26 8.63
CA LEU A 20 1.44 8.71 8.75
C LEU A 20 2.48 9.79 9.12
N VAL A 21 2.42 10.97 8.52
CA VAL A 21 3.30 12.11 8.88
C VAL A 21 3.02 12.60 10.30
N LEU A 22 1.75 12.67 10.71
CA LEU A 22 1.39 13.02 12.09
C LEU A 22 1.90 11.96 13.08
N PHE A 23 1.81 10.68 12.70
CA PHE A 23 2.36 9.59 13.49
C PHE A 23 3.88 9.73 13.66
N GLU A 24 4.64 10.10 12.63
CA GLU A 24 6.07 10.41 12.76
C GLU A 24 6.31 11.48 13.83
N GLY A 25 5.56 12.60 13.76
CA GLY A 25 5.70 13.72 14.71
C GLY A 25 5.35 13.35 16.15
N ILE A 26 4.30 12.56 16.37
CA ILE A 26 3.81 12.20 17.71
C ILE A 26 4.66 11.08 18.33
N SER A 27 5.04 10.08 17.54
CA SER A 27 5.80 8.92 18.05
C SER A 27 7.31 9.18 18.13
N GLY A 28 7.82 10.21 17.44
CA GLY A 28 9.25 10.42 17.25
C GLY A 28 9.91 9.39 16.33
N LEU A 29 9.13 8.53 15.68
CA LEU A 29 9.62 7.58 14.69
C LEU A 29 9.73 8.24 13.31
N ARG A 30 10.52 7.60 12.43
CA ARG A 30 10.64 8.01 11.03
C ARG A 30 10.18 6.89 10.12
N ILE A 31 9.17 7.19 9.31
CA ILE A 31 8.63 6.29 8.30
C ILE A 31 9.63 6.18 7.16
N ASN A 32 9.87 4.93 6.75
CA ASN A 32 10.70 4.64 5.60
C ASN A 32 9.84 4.56 4.34
N TRP A 33 9.59 5.72 3.74
CA TRP A 33 8.84 5.83 2.49
C TRP A 33 9.45 5.01 1.35
N ARG A 34 10.79 4.86 1.31
CA ARG A 34 11.49 4.05 0.29
C ARG A 34 11.22 2.56 0.39
N LYS A 35 10.85 2.05 1.57
CA LYS A 35 10.47 0.65 1.80
C LYS A 35 8.95 0.43 1.80
N SER A 36 8.17 1.51 1.70
CA SER A 36 6.72 1.43 1.65
C SER A 36 6.30 1.10 0.23
N SER A 37 5.41 0.12 0.07
CA SER A 37 4.93 -0.31 -1.24
C SER A 37 3.42 -0.44 -1.27
N LEU A 38 2.80 -0.06 -2.38
CA LEU A 38 1.39 -0.27 -2.66
C LEU A 38 1.19 -1.58 -3.39
N TYR A 39 0.26 -2.40 -2.91
CA TYR A 39 -0.12 -3.66 -3.54
C TYR A 39 -1.59 -3.57 -3.96
N PRO A 40 -1.91 -3.72 -5.25
CA PRO A 40 -3.30 -3.74 -5.69
C PRO A 40 -3.95 -5.04 -5.24
N ILE A 41 -5.12 -4.93 -4.59
CA ILE A 41 -5.99 -6.07 -4.30
C ILE A 41 -7.06 -6.08 -5.41
N ASN A 42 -6.91 -6.98 -6.38
CA ASN A 42 -7.66 -7.01 -7.64
C ASN A 42 -7.27 -5.91 -8.63
N ASP A 43 -8.22 -5.50 -9.48
CA ASP A 43 -8.02 -4.51 -10.52
C ASP A 43 -8.21 -3.10 -9.95
N VAL A 44 -7.13 -2.33 -9.93
CA VAL A 44 -7.11 -0.97 -9.43
C VAL A 44 -6.69 -0.06 -10.57
N ALA A 45 -7.60 0.82 -10.97
CA ALA A 45 -7.32 1.81 -11.99
C ALA A 45 -6.26 2.80 -11.49
N ASN A 46 -5.31 3.15 -12.37
CA ASN A 46 -4.34 4.22 -12.15
C ASN A 46 -3.48 4.09 -10.87
N MET A 47 -2.90 2.90 -10.66
CA MET A 47 -1.95 2.65 -9.56
C MET A 47 -0.76 3.63 -9.54
N GLU A 48 -0.37 4.18 -10.68
CA GLU A 48 0.74 5.13 -10.78
C GLU A 48 0.40 6.46 -10.09
N ALA A 49 -0.80 6.99 -10.27
CA ALA A 49 -1.27 8.18 -9.56
C ALA A 49 -1.33 7.96 -8.04
N LEU A 50 -1.82 6.81 -7.60
CA LEU A 50 -1.82 6.44 -6.18
C LEU A 50 -0.40 6.36 -5.62
N ASN A 51 0.54 5.80 -6.39
CA ASN A 51 1.93 5.71 -5.96
C ASN A 51 2.61 7.07 -5.83
N ILE A 52 2.26 8.05 -6.67
CA ILE A 52 2.76 9.43 -6.54
C ILE A 52 2.34 10.05 -5.19
N ILE A 53 1.13 9.73 -4.72
CA ILE A 53 0.64 10.23 -3.44
C ILE A 53 1.44 9.63 -2.28
N LEU A 54 1.62 8.31 -2.22
CA LEU A 54 2.33 7.64 -1.12
C LEU A 54 3.86 7.82 -1.20
N GLY A 55 4.42 7.83 -2.41
CA GLY A 55 5.87 7.96 -2.67
C GLY A 55 6.66 6.65 -2.53
N GLY A 56 6.00 5.51 -2.70
CA GLY A 56 6.57 4.17 -2.54
C GLY A 56 6.89 3.46 -3.87
N GLN A 57 6.98 2.13 -3.82
CA GLN A 57 6.96 1.28 -5.02
C GLN A 57 5.59 0.64 -5.21
N VAL A 58 5.23 0.33 -6.46
CA VAL A 58 4.09 -0.56 -6.73
C VAL A 58 4.58 -2.00 -6.74
N GLY A 59 4.02 -2.82 -5.85
CA GLY A 59 4.29 -4.26 -5.75
C GLY A 59 3.17 -5.08 -6.38
N PHE A 60 3.40 -6.40 -6.44
CA PHE A 60 2.45 -7.37 -6.99
C PHE A 60 2.19 -8.50 -6.00
N LEU A 61 1.00 -9.08 -6.06
CA LEU A 61 0.63 -10.27 -5.30
C LEU A 61 0.85 -11.55 -6.13
N PRO A 62 1.14 -12.69 -5.49
CA PRO A 62 1.36 -12.86 -4.05
C PRO A 62 2.71 -12.28 -3.60
N THR A 63 2.81 -11.90 -2.33
CA THR A 63 4.04 -11.41 -1.70
C THR A 63 4.27 -12.09 -0.35
N THR A 64 5.34 -11.75 0.35
CA THR A 64 5.62 -12.27 1.70
C THR A 64 5.54 -11.12 2.70
N TYR A 65 4.66 -11.26 3.70
CA TYR A 65 4.57 -10.34 4.82
C TYR A 65 4.96 -11.06 6.10
N LEU A 66 6.01 -10.59 6.79
CA LEU A 66 6.53 -11.18 8.03
C LEU A 66 6.86 -12.68 7.92
N GLY A 67 7.33 -13.13 6.75
CA GLY A 67 7.65 -14.54 6.50
C GLY A 67 6.45 -15.41 6.14
N VAL A 68 5.26 -14.84 6.05
CA VAL A 68 4.03 -15.55 5.66
C VAL A 68 3.60 -15.13 4.25
N PRO A 69 3.24 -16.07 3.36
CA PRO A 69 2.66 -15.75 2.06
C PRO A 69 1.38 -14.92 2.22
N PHE A 70 1.31 -13.80 1.51
CA PHE A 70 0.21 -12.86 1.54
C PHE A 70 -0.35 -12.65 0.12
N GLY A 71 -1.67 -12.72 0.00
CA GLY A 71 -2.36 -12.74 -1.28
C GLY A 71 -2.38 -14.13 -1.92
N ASN A 72 -3.21 -14.29 -2.94
CA ASN A 72 -3.30 -15.53 -3.69
C ASN A 72 -3.35 -15.23 -5.19
N HIS A 73 -2.81 -16.12 -6.02
CA HIS A 73 -2.96 -16.09 -7.48
C HIS A 73 -4.36 -16.53 -7.93
N SER A 74 -5.41 -16.37 -7.12
CA SER A 74 -6.76 -16.83 -7.45
C SER A 74 -7.40 -15.97 -8.55
N ARG A 75 -6.92 -16.16 -9.78
CA ARG A 75 -7.76 -16.18 -10.97
C ARG A 75 -8.70 -17.38 -10.83
N PHE A 76 -9.81 -17.21 -10.13
CA PHE A 76 -10.97 -18.09 -10.34
C PHE A 76 -11.96 -17.35 -11.23
N GLY A 77 -11.91 -17.69 -12.52
CA GLY A 77 -12.73 -17.08 -13.56
C GLY A 77 -12.26 -17.51 -14.94
N ILE A 78 -12.72 -18.68 -15.35
CA ILE A 78 -12.57 -19.33 -16.65
C ILE A 78 -13.17 -18.42 -17.74
N GLN A 79 -12.38 -18.05 -18.77
CA GLN A 79 -12.73 -18.05 -20.21
C GLN A 79 -11.46 -17.70 -21.01
#